data_AF-X1VJQ5-F1
#
_entry.id   AF-X1VJQ5-F1
#
_cell.length_a   1.000
_cell.length_b   1.000
_cell.length_c   1.000
_cell.angle_alpha   90.00
_cell.angle_beta   90.00
_cell.angle_gamma   90.00
#
_symmetry.space_group_name_H-M   'P 1'
#
loop_
_entity.id
_entity.type
_entity.pdbx_description
1 polymer ?
#
loop_
_entity_poly.entity_id
_entity_poly.type
_entity_poly.pdbx_seq_one_letter_code
_entity_poly.pdbx_strand_id
1 'polypeptide(L)'
;MDRDKGEIFTDRATRKSLGEMLIEENLVTAEQLEKALELQRGQGGKLSELLVNQGLVKAEELAAVLSVQLNVPLIDLKRHQVQPDALRLIPEDMARKHTLIPLDVV
;
A
#
# COMPACT_ATOMS: atom_id res chain seq x y z
N MET A 1 -28.52 -21.78 15.18
CA MET A 1 -27.80 -22.87 15.86
C MET A 1 -27.13 -23.73 14.82
N ASP A 2 -25.85 -23.72 14.53
CA ASP A 2 -24.70 -22.88 14.86
C ASP A 2 -23.66 -23.36 13.85
N ARG A 3 -23.05 -22.43 13.11
CA ARG A 3 -21.65 -22.46 12.69
C ARG A 3 -21.38 -21.32 11.72
N ASP A 4 -20.89 -20.24 12.31
CA ASP A 4 -19.90 -19.31 11.75
C ASP A 4 -19.15 -19.92 10.56
N LYS A 5 -19.43 -19.41 9.36
CA LYS A 5 -18.57 -19.58 8.19
C LYS A 5 -18.06 -18.21 7.77
N GLY A 6 -16.76 -18.01 7.96
CA GLY A 6 -16.05 -16.82 7.54
C GLY A 6 -14.67 -16.79 8.17
N GLU A 7 -13.90 -17.86 7.95
CA GLU A 7 -12.52 -18.00 8.42
C GLU A 7 -11.68 -16.77 8.04
N ILE A 8 -11.36 -15.93 9.03
CA ILE A 8 -10.38 -14.86 8.89
C ILE A 8 -9.00 -15.49 9.12
N PHE A 9 -8.54 -16.25 8.14
CA PHE A 9 -7.14 -16.68 8.03
C PHE A 9 -6.67 -16.31 6.63
N THR A 10 -6.27 -15.06 6.42
CA THR A 10 -5.45 -14.73 5.26
C THR A 10 -4.09 -15.39 5.45
N ASP A 11 -3.97 -16.59 4.92
CA ASP A 11 -2.73 -17.33 4.80
C ASP A 11 -1.67 -16.44 4.12
N ARG A 12 -0.49 -16.34 4.76
CA ARG A 12 0.63 -15.54 4.25
C ARG A 12 1.15 -16.11 2.91
N ALA A 13 0.81 -17.36 2.59
CA ALA A 13 1.18 -18.03 1.33
C ALA A 13 0.18 -17.82 0.17
N THR A 14 -1.01 -17.24 0.39
CA THR A 14 -2.03 -17.02 -0.67
C THR A 14 -2.26 -15.56 -1.04
N ARG A 15 -1.62 -14.61 -0.35
CA ARG A 15 -1.65 -13.21 -0.77
C ARG A 15 -0.78 -13.05 -2.02
N LYS A 16 -1.41 -12.66 -3.13
CA LYS A 16 -0.71 -12.31 -4.37
C LYS A 16 0.40 -11.31 -4.08
N SER A 17 1.52 -11.50 -4.76
CA SER A 17 2.64 -10.56 -4.67
C SER A 17 2.25 -9.23 -5.33
N LEU A 18 2.88 -8.13 -4.89
CA LEU A 18 2.63 -6.81 -5.48
C LEU A 18 2.87 -6.83 -7.00
N GLY A 19 3.93 -7.52 -7.44
CA GLY A 19 4.27 -7.63 -8.86
C GLY A 19 3.18 -8.33 -9.68
N GLU A 20 2.63 -9.43 -9.18
CA GLU A 20 1.52 -10.14 -9.84
C GLU A 20 0.28 -9.26 -9.96
N MET A 21 -0.10 -8.56 -8.88
CA MET A 21 -1.25 -7.66 -8.92
C MET A 21 -1.05 -6.49 -9.89
N LEU A 22 0.16 -5.92 -9.97
CA LEU A 22 0.45 -4.86 -10.94
C LEU A 22 0.35 -5.34 -12.40
N ILE A 23 0.69 -6.61 -12.68
CA ILE A 23 0.51 -7.21 -14.00
C ILE A 23 -0.97 -7.45 -14.29
N GLU A 24 -1.73 -7.98 -13.33
CA GLU A 24 -3.17 -8.24 -13.47
C GLU A 24 -3.96 -6.95 -13.77
N GLU A 25 -3.57 -5.84 -13.13
CA GLU A 25 -4.15 -4.52 -13.37
C GLU A 25 -3.59 -3.83 -14.64
N ASN A 26 -2.74 -4.51 -15.41
CA ASN A 26 -2.08 -4.01 -16.62
C ASN A 26 -1.27 -2.71 -16.39
N LEU A 27 -0.78 -2.50 -15.17
CA LEU A 27 0.04 -1.34 -14.79
C LEU A 27 1.50 -1.54 -15.19
N VAL A 28 1.96 -2.79 -15.24
CA VAL A 28 3.28 -3.16 -15.72
C VAL A 28 3.20 -4.45 -16.55
N THR A 29 4.11 -4.62 -17.50
CA THR A 29 4.32 -5.92 -18.16
C THR A 29 5.24 -6.81 -17.32
N ALA A 30 5.22 -8.12 -17.58
CA ALA A 30 6.15 -9.07 -16.96
C ALA A 30 7.61 -8.67 -17.21
N GLU A 31 7.94 -8.20 -18.41
CA GLU A 31 9.28 -7.75 -18.80
C GLU A 31 9.71 -6.48 -18.06
N GLN A 32 8.79 -5.53 -17.86
CA GLN A 32 9.05 -4.32 -17.07
C GLN A 32 9.27 -4.66 -15.60
N LEU A 33 8.45 -5.56 -15.05
CA LEU A 33 8.59 -6.04 -13.68
C LEU A 33 9.93 -6.77 -13.46
N GLU A 34 10.33 -7.63 -14.40
CA GLU A 34 11.60 -8.35 -14.34
C GLU A 34 12.80 -7.37 -14.32
N LYS A 35 12.81 -6.39 -15.23
CA LYS A 35 13.82 -5.33 -15.25
C LYS A 35 13.86 -4.53 -13.94
N ALA A 36 12.69 -4.19 -13.40
CA ALA A 36 12.59 -3.48 -12.13
C ALA A 36 13.17 -4.32 -10.96
N LEU A 37 12.91 -5.62 -10.94
CA LEU A 37 13.47 -6.56 -9.96
C LEU A 37 14.99 -6.75 -10.11
N GLU A 38 15.52 -6.76 -11.32
CA GLU A 38 16.97 -6.76 -11.57
C GLU A 38 17.65 -5.50 -11.03
N LEU A 39 17.08 -4.33 -11.32
CA LEU A 39 17.58 -3.06 -10.81
C LEU A 39 17.51 -3.02 -9.27
N GLN A 40 16.40 -3.48 -8.69
CA GLN A 40 16.25 -3.58 -7.24
C GLN A 40 17.30 -4.51 -6.62
N ARG A 41 17.63 -5.63 -7.25
CA ARG A 41 18.69 -6.54 -6.78
C ARG A 41 20.07 -5.88 -6.79
N GLY A 42 20.35 -5.04 -7.78
CA GLY A 42 21.63 -4.33 -7.89
C GLY A 42 21.77 -3.13 -6.97
N GLN A 43 20.68 -2.39 -6.72
CA GLN A 43 20.70 -1.11 -5.99
C GLN A 43 20.15 -1.21 -4.56
N GLY A 44 19.40 -2.28 -4.25
CA GLY A 44 18.61 -2.39 -3.04
C GLY A 44 17.34 -1.54 -3.08
N GLY A 45 16.71 -1.37 -1.91
CA GLY A 45 15.50 -0.55 -1.76
C GLY A 45 14.18 -1.30 -2.03
N LYS A 46 13.07 -0.56 -2.03
CA LYS A 46 11.73 -1.12 -2.23
C LYS A 46 11.34 -1.06 -3.71
N LEU A 47 10.86 -2.18 -4.24
CA LEU A 47 10.33 -2.28 -5.61
C LEU A 47 9.27 -1.20 -5.89
N SER A 48 8.37 -0.96 -4.94
CA SER A 48 7.31 0.05 -5.04
C SER A 48 7.84 1.46 -5.32
N GLU A 49 8.87 1.88 -4.57
CA GLU A 49 9.51 3.18 -4.76
C GLU A 49 10.25 3.24 -6.10
N LEU A 50 10.91 2.14 -6.49
CA LEU A 50 11.61 2.04 -7.78
C LEU A 50 10.64 2.17 -8.96
N LEU A 51 9.51 1.48 -8.93
CA LEU A 51 8.50 1.54 -10.01
C LEU A 51 7.95 2.95 -10.21
N VAL A 52 7.70 3.68 -9.12
CA VAL A 52 7.23 5.08 -9.20
C VAL A 52 8.34 6.00 -9.70
N ASN A 53 9.56 5.86 -9.18
CA ASN A 53 10.70 6.70 -9.57
C ASN A 53 11.11 6.51 -11.04
N GLN A 54 10.94 5.30 -11.58
CA GLN A 54 11.16 5.01 -13.00
C GLN A 54 9.98 5.44 -13.90
N GLY A 55 8.90 5.98 -13.32
CA GLY A 55 7.70 6.37 -14.05
C GLY A 55 6.92 5.20 -14.64
N LEU A 56 7.16 3.97 -14.18
CA LEU A 56 6.48 2.77 -14.66
C LEU A 56 5.05 2.69 -14.12
N VAL A 57 4.82 3.18 -12.90
CA VAL A 57 3.50 3.20 -12.25
C VAL A 57 3.32 4.54 -11.54
N LYS A 58 2.14 5.16 -11.61
CA LYS A 58 1.87 6.38 -10.83
C LYS A 58 1.69 6.04 -9.35
N ALA A 59 2.01 6.99 -8.47
CA ALA A 59 1.88 6.79 -7.02
C ALA A 59 0.44 6.43 -6.61
N GLU A 60 -0.56 7.01 -7.27
CA GLU A 60 -1.98 6.79 -7.00
C GLU A 60 -2.44 5.38 -7.43
N GLU A 61 -1.97 4.90 -8.57
CA GLU A 61 -2.25 3.55 -9.10
C GLU A 61 -1.64 2.49 -8.16
N LEU A 62 -0.39 2.71 -7.75
CA LEU A 62 0.28 1.85 -6.79
C LEU A 62 -0.43 1.82 -5.43
N ALA A 63 -0.89 2.98 -4.96
CA ALA A 63 -1.64 3.08 -3.69
C ALA A 63 -2.96 2.30 -3.75
N ALA A 64 -3.66 2.32 -4.90
CA ALA A 64 -4.87 1.54 -5.11
C ALA A 64 -4.59 0.02 -5.06
N VAL A 65 -3.52 -0.45 -5.71
CA VAL A 65 -3.13 -1.87 -5.65
C VAL A 65 -2.75 -2.30 -4.23
N LEU A 66 -1.98 -1.48 -3.52
CA LEU A 66 -1.59 -1.73 -2.14
C LEU A 66 -2.80 -1.75 -1.19
N SER A 67 -3.80 -0.89 -1.42
CA SER A 67 -5.06 -0.88 -0.67
C SER A 67 -5.76 -2.25 -0.75
N VAL A 68 -5.84 -2.84 -1.95
CA VAL A 68 -6.40 -4.18 -2.17
C VAL A 68 -5.53 -5.25 -1.51
N GLN A 69 -4.20 -5.21 -1.72
CA GLN A 69 -3.27 -6.21 -1.18
C GLN A 69 -3.27 -6.27 0.35
N LEU A 70 -3.36 -5.10 1.00
CA LEU A 70 -3.30 -4.97 2.46
C LEU A 70 -4.69 -5.00 3.10
N ASN A 71 -5.76 -4.98 2.28
CA ASN A 71 -7.15 -4.86 2.74
C ASN A 71 -7.34 -3.64 3.65
N VAL A 72 -6.81 -2.49 3.22
CA VAL A 72 -6.92 -1.20 3.93
C VAL A 72 -7.52 -0.16 2.99
N PRO A 73 -8.42 0.71 3.46
CA PRO A 73 -9.04 1.72 2.61
C PRO A 73 -8.03 2.78 2.15
N LEU A 74 -8.16 3.22 0.90
CA LEU A 74 -7.41 4.36 0.37
C LEU A 74 -8.15 5.66 0.68
N ILE A 75 -7.45 6.64 1.25
CA ILE A 75 -8.02 7.93 1.66
C ILE A 75 -7.34 9.06 0.89
N ASP A 76 -8.15 9.92 0.27
CA ASP A 76 -7.69 11.19 -0.30
C ASP A 76 -7.64 12.27 0.78
N LEU A 77 -6.44 12.55 1.28
CA LEU A 77 -6.20 13.55 2.32
C LEU A 77 -6.57 14.99 1.89
N LYS A 78 -6.68 15.29 0.59
CA LYS A 78 -7.12 16.62 0.13
C LYS A 78 -8.62 16.82 0.33
N ARG A 79 -9.38 15.73 0.42
CA ARG A 79 -10.86 15.74 0.49
C ARG A 79 -11.38 15.32 1.86
N HIS A 80 -10.55 14.65 2.65
CA HIS A 80 -10.88 14.19 3.98
C HIS A 80 -10.71 15.32 5.02
N GLN A 81 -11.71 15.51 5.88
CA GLN A 81 -11.63 16.48 6.99
C GLN A 81 -11.10 15.78 8.24
N VAL A 82 -9.92 16.18 8.70
CA VAL A 82 -9.29 15.62 9.91
C VAL A 82 -9.99 16.12 11.17
N GLN A 83 -10.32 15.21 12.09
CA GLN A 83 -10.88 15.57 13.39
C GLN A 83 -9.81 16.19 14.30
N PRO A 84 -10.05 17.39 14.88
CA PRO A 84 -9.07 18.04 15.76
C PRO A 84 -8.65 17.20 16.96
N ASP A 85 -9.55 16.37 17.50
CA ASP A 85 -9.25 15.52 18.65
C ASP A 85 -8.34 14.34 18.28
N ALA A 86 -8.39 13.83 17.05
CA ALA A 86 -7.49 12.78 16.57
C ALA A 86 -6.03 13.26 16.56
N LEU A 87 -5.81 14.52 16.17
CA LEU A 87 -4.47 15.13 16.13
C LEU A 87 -3.78 15.19 17.50
N ARG A 88 -4.55 15.14 18.59
CA ARG A 88 -4.02 15.16 19.96
C ARG A 88 -3.59 13.79 20.45
N LEU A 89 -3.95 12.72 19.74
CA LEU A 89 -3.64 11.33 20.14
C LEU A 89 -2.18 10.95 19.90
N ILE A 90 -1.54 11.58 18.90
CA ILE A 90 -0.15 11.27 18.53
C ILE A 90 0.66 12.56 18.51
N PRO A 91 1.76 12.65 19.29
CA PRO A 91 2.69 13.77 19.23
C PRO A 91 3.24 14.01 17.82
N GLU A 92 3.47 15.28 17.46
CA GLU A 92 3.90 15.70 16.11
C GLU A 92 5.23 15.05 15.69
N ASP A 93 6.19 14.97 16.60
CA ASP A 93 7.51 14.37 16.34
C ASP A 93 7.40 12.88 15.98
N MET A 94 6.52 12.15 16.67
CA MET A 94 6.20 10.75 16.37
C MET A 94 5.48 10.62 15.03
N ALA A 95 4.49 11.48 14.75
CA ALA A 95 3.77 11.49 13.48
C ALA A 95 4.72 11.72 12.29
N ARG A 96 5.64 12.69 12.41
CA ARG A 96 6.66 12.98 11.40
C ARG A 96 7.67 11.84 11.24
N LYS A 97 8.18 11.31 12.35
CA LYS A 97 9.18 10.21 12.34
C LYS A 97 8.66 8.96 11.65
N HIS A 98 7.38 8.65 11.82
CA HIS A 98 6.75 7.47 11.26
C HIS A 98 5.97 7.75 9.96
N THR A 99 6.00 8.98 9.45
CA THR A 99 5.29 9.40 8.24
C THR A 99 3.81 9.00 8.29
N LEU A 100 3.09 9.46 9.31
CA LEU A 100 1.67 9.20 9.52
C LEU A 100 0.93 10.45 9.97
N ILE A 101 -0.41 10.41 9.89
CA ILE A 101 -1.30 11.46 10.39
C ILE A 101 -2.55 10.83 11.03
N PRO A 102 -2.92 11.18 12.27
CA PRO A 102 -4.21 10.79 12.85
C PRO A 102 -5.36 11.49 12.12
N LEU A 103 -6.41 10.74 11.76
CA LEU A 103 -7.54 11.25 10.98
C LEU A 103 -8.81 11.39 11.84
N ASP A 104 -9.24 10.30 12.46
CA ASP A 104 -10.51 10.19 13.19
C ASP A 104 -10.32 9.55 14.57
N VAL A 105 -11.26 9.82 15.47
CA VAL A 105 -11.45 9.08 16.73
C VAL A 105 -12.73 8.27 16.59
N VAL A 106 -12.67 6.97 16.86
CA VAL A 106 -13.80 6.01 16.71
C VAL A 106 -14.18 5.40 18.04
#